data_AF-A0A1K1P342-F1
#
_entry.id   AF-A0A1K1P342-F1
#
_cell.length_a   1.000
_cell.length_b   1.000
_cell.length_c   1.000
_cell.angle_alpha   90.00
_cell.angle_beta   90.00
_cell.angle_gamma   90.00
#
_symmetry.space_group_name_H-M   'P 1'
#
loop_
_entity.id
_entity.type
_entity.pdbx_description
1 polymer ?
#
loop_
_entity_poly.entity_id
_entity_poly.type
_entity_poly.pdbx_seq_one_letter_code
_entity_poly.pdbx_strand_id
1 'polypeptide(L)'
;MKKKSGKAYIISGAILLLAGILANIRTIFLLVNILTAPEPEGIGIIGGADAPTAIFLTDRLFGELNIIEKAGLLLIIIAPVLIIIGIVKCLCTKRRFKDSE
;
A
#
# COMPACT_ATOMS: atom_id res chain seq x y z
N MET A 1 24.46 -6.75 18.73
CA MET A 1 23.41 -6.49 17.70
C MET A 1 24.05 -5.89 16.45
N LYS A 2 24.07 -6.61 15.30
CA LYS A 2 24.55 -6.05 14.02
C LYS A 2 23.62 -4.93 13.56
N LYS A 3 24.13 -3.70 13.42
CA LYS A 3 23.36 -2.50 13.07
C LYS A 3 22.93 -2.59 11.59
N LYS A 4 21.70 -3.06 11.32
CA LYS A 4 21.16 -3.13 9.94
C LYS A 4 21.20 -1.74 9.27
N SER A 5 21.73 -1.65 8.06
CA SER A 5 21.86 -0.40 7.31
C SER A 5 20.48 0.13 6.89
N GLY A 6 20.32 1.45 6.75
CA GLY A 6 19.05 2.06 6.29
C GLY A 6 18.58 1.49 4.93
N LYS A 7 19.53 1.15 4.05
CA LYS A 7 19.27 0.51 2.75
C LYS A 7 18.55 -0.83 2.90
N ALA A 8 18.86 -1.62 3.93
CA ALA A 8 18.21 -2.90 4.16
C ALA A 8 16.70 -2.75 4.47
N TYR A 9 16.32 -1.71 5.20
CA TYR A 9 14.91 -1.42 5.49
C TYR A 9 14.14 -1.00 4.23
N ILE A 10 14.75 -0.16 3.38
CA ILE A 10 14.17 0.26 2.10
C ILE A 10 13.95 -0.96 1.20
N ILE A 11 14.98 -1.81 1.04
CA ILE A 11 14.88 -3.02 0.21
C ILE A 11 13.81 -3.97 0.76
N SER A 12 13.79 -4.20 2.08
CA SER A 12 12.76 -5.06 2.67
C SER A 12 11.35 -4.50 2.47
N GLY A 13 11.16 -3.18 2.61
CA GLY A 13 9.87 -2.54 2.37
C GLY A 13 9.44 -2.65 0.90
N ALA A 14 10.36 -2.45 -0.05
CA ALA A 14 10.07 -2.62 -1.48
C ALA A 14 9.67 -4.07 -1.83
N ILE A 15 10.35 -5.06 -1.25
CA ILE A 15 10.00 -6.48 -1.45
C ILE A 15 8.60 -6.79 -0.90
N LEU A 16 8.29 -6.32 0.31
CA LEU A 16 6.96 -6.53 0.90
C LEU A 16 5.87 -5.83 0.10
N LEU A 17 6.15 -4.64 -0.44
CA LEU A 17 5.22 -3.92 -1.30
C LEU A 17 4.92 -4.72 -2.58
N LEU A 18 5.96 -5.19 -3.27
CA LEU A 18 5.82 -6.00 -4.48
C LEU A 18 5.06 -7.31 -4.21
N ALA A 19 5.40 -8.00 -3.12
CA ALA A 19 4.71 -9.22 -2.72
C ALA A 19 3.23 -8.97 -2.39
N GLY A 20 2.93 -7.89 -1.68
CA GLY A 20 1.56 -7.50 -1.34
C GLY A 20 0.73 -7.13 -2.57
N ILE A 21 1.30 -6.40 -3.52
CA ILE A 21 0.66 -6.05 -4.80
C ILE A 21 0.38 -7.32 -5.61
N LEU A 22 1.35 -8.23 -5.71
CA LEU A 22 1.19 -9.46 -6.48
C LEU A 22 0.09 -10.35 -5.88
N ALA A 23 0.03 -10.46 -4.55
CA ALA A 23 -1.01 -11.19 -3.84
C ALA A 23 -2.41 -10.58 -4.01
N ASN A 24 -2.51 -9.29 -4.34
CA ASN A 24 -3.78 -8.56 -4.49
C ASN A 24 -4.02 -8.06 -5.92
N ILE A 25 -3.34 -8.62 -6.91
CA ILE A 25 -3.36 -8.08 -8.28
C ILE A 25 -4.79 -8.06 -8.87
N ARG A 26 -5.60 -9.05 -8.55
CA ARG A 26 -7.02 -9.13 -8.95
C ARG A 26 -7.84 -7.99 -8.34
N THR A 27 -7.72 -7.79 -7.03
CA THR A 27 -8.45 -6.75 -6.27
C THR A 27 -8.03 -5.36 -6.73
N ILE A 28 -6.74 -5.14 -6.97
CA ILE A 28 -6.20 -3.89 -7.50
C ILE A 28 -6.74 -3.62 -8.91
N PHE A 29 -6.75 -4.62 -9.79
CA PHE A 29 -7.28 -4.48 -11.14
C PHE A 29 -8.78 -4.17 -11.14
N LEU A 30 -9.55 -4.83 -10.27
CA LEU A 30 -10.98 -4.57 -10.11
C LEU A 30 -11.26 -3.15 -9.56
N LEU A 31 -10.46 -2.70 -8.59
CA LEU A 31 -10.53 -1.33 -8.07
C LEU A 31 -10.22 -0.30 -9.16
N VAL A 32 -9.16 -0.49 -9.93
CA VAL A 32 -8.80 0.41 -11.05
C VAL A 32 -9.92 0.43 -12.09
N ASN A 33 -10.47 -0.73 -12.47
CA ASN A 33 -11.59 -0.77 -13.41
C ASN A 33 -12.83 -0.03 -12.88
N ILE A 34 -13.16 -0.13 -11.60
CA ILE A 34 -14.27 0.63 -11.00
C ILE A 34 -14.00 2.14 -11.04
N LEU A 35 -12.77 2.56 -10.69
CA LEU A 35 -12.40 3.98 -10.64
C LEU A 35 -12.23 4.61 -12.03
N THR A 36 -11.97 3.81 -13.05
CA THR A 36 -11.67 4.27 -14.42
C THR A 36 -12.79 3.91 -15.41
N ALA A 37 -13.81 3.19 -14.96
CA ALA A 37 -14.98 2.92 -15.78
C ALA A 37 -15.66 4.26 -16.14
N PRO A 38 -16.01 4.48 -17.42
CA PRO A 38 -16.90 5.58 -17.78
C PRO A 38 -18.21 5.39 -17.00
N GLU A 39 -18.71 6.47 -16.38
CA GLU A 39 -19.90 6.45 -15.55
C GLU A 39 -21.01 5.64 -16.24
N PRO A 40 -21.54 4.58 -15.60
CA PRO A 40 -22.70 3.89 -16.16
C PRO A 40 -23.86 4.87 -16.18
N GLU A 41 -24.60 4.95 -17.29
CA GLU A 41 -25.81 5.78 -17.50
C GLU A 41 -26.97 5.50 -16.52
N GLY A 42 -26.71 4.85 -15.37
CA GLY A 42 -27.68 4.63 -14.30
C GLY A 42 -27.06 4.38 -12.92
N ILE A 43 -25.73 4.45 -12.76
CA ILE A 43 -25.11 4.48 -11.42
C ILE A 43 -24.60 5.89 -11.24
N GLY A 44 -25.47 6.72 -10.69
CA GLY A 44 -25.06 8.02 -10.16
C GLY A 44 -24.04 7.81 -9.06
N ILE A 45 -22.75 7.72 -9.43
CA ILE A 45 -21.64 8.14 -8.58
C ILE A 45 -21.67 9.67 -8.56
N ILE A 46 -22.83 10.24 -8.23
CA ILE A 46 -23.02 11.67 -8.08
C ILE A 46 -22.27 12.04 -6.81
N GLY A 47 -21.34 12.98 -6.95
CA GLY A 47 -20.46 13.47 -5.89
C GLY A 47 -21.13 13.48 -4.52
N GLY A 48 -20.73 12.52 -3.68
CA GLY A 48 -21.30 12.32 -2.36
C GLY A 48 -20.71 11.05 -1.77
N ALA A 49 -19.82 11.21 -0.80
CA ALA A 49 -19.28 10.14 0.02
C ALA A 49 -20.37 9.55 0.92
N ASP A 50 -21.37 8.91 0.32
CA ASP A 50 -22.49 8.33 1.04
C ASP A 50 -22.07 6.97 1.61
N ALA A 51 -22.30 6.78 2.91
CA ALA A 51 -21.94 5.54 3.61
C ALA A 51 -22.45 4.26 2.92
N PRO A 52 -23.65 4.22 2.31
CA PRO A 52 -24.13 3.05 1.58
C PRO A 52 -23.26 2.68 0.37
N THR A 53 -22.76 3.68 -0.36
CA THR A 53 -21.89 3.44 -1.53
C THR A 53 -20.53 2.91 -1.09
N ALA A 54 -19.98 3.45 0.00
CA ALA A 54 -18.74 2.95 0.58
C ALA A 54 -18.88 1.50 1.06
N ILE A 55 -19.98 1.16 1.74
CA ILE A 55 -20.26 -0.21 2.21
C ILE A 55 -20.42 -1.15 1.02
N PHE A 56 -21.20 -0.76 0.00
CA PHE A 56 -21.39 -1.56 -1.20
C PHE A 56 -20.08 -1.84 -1.96
N LEU A 57 -19.23 -0.82 -2.12
CA LEU A 57 -17.91 -0.98 -2.74
C LEU A 57 -17.03 -1.88 -1.88
N THR A 58 -17.06 -1.69 -0.56
CA THR A 58 -16.22 -2.43 0.38
C THR A 58 -16.61 -3.92 0.40
N ASP A 59 -17.90 -4.26 0.41
CA ASP A 59 -18.36 -5.64 0.33
C ASP A 59 -17.96 -6.30 -1.00
N ARG A 60 -18.09 -5.57 -2.12
CA ARG A 60 -17.69 -6.07 -3.45
C ARG A 60 -16.19 -6.28 -3.60
N LEU A 61 -15.37 -5.39 -3.02
CA LEU A 61 -13.91 -5.42 -3.14
C LEU A 61 -13.26 -6.34 -2.11
N PHE A 62 -13.80 -6.37 -0.89
CA PHE A 62 -13.14 -6.97 0.27
C PHE A 62 -13.92 -8.12 0.92
N GLY A 63 -15.20 -8.31 0.59
CA GLY A 63 -16.07 -9.30 1.22
C GLY A 63 -15.63 -10.75 1.00
N GLU A 64 -14.99 -11.04 -0.14
CA GLU A 64 -14.54 -12.39 -0.50
C GLU A 64 -13.01 -12.57 -0.48
N LEU A 65 -12.26 -11.68 0.19
CA LEU A 65 -10.80 -11.86 0.22
C LEU A 65 -10.40 -13.14 0.95
N ASN A 66 -9.60 -13.94 0.25
CA ASN A 66 -8.96 -15.10 0.84
C ASN A 66 -7.85 -14.65 1.83
N ILE A 67 -7.33 -15.60 2.60
CA ILE A 67 -6.33 -15.30 3.64
C ILE A 67 -5.02 -14.73 3.07
N ILE A 68 -4.66 -15.10 1.83
CA ILE A 68 -3.46 -14.62 1.14
C ILE A 68 -3.63 -13.16 0.73
N GLU A 69 -4.79 -12.80 0.20
CA GLU A 69 -5.14 -11.44 -0.18
C GLU A 69 -5.17 -10.52 1.05
N LYS A 70 -5.81 -10.95 2.15
CA LYS A 70 -5.80 -10.23 3.43
C LYS A 70 -4.38 -10.00 3.94
N ALA A 71 -3.53 -11.03 3.92
CA ALA A 71 -2.13 -10.90 4.30
C ALA A 71 -1.38 -9.96 3.35
N GLY A 72 -1.62 -10.05 2.04
CA GLY A 72 -1.00 -9.16 1.06
C GLY A 72 -1.39 -7.70 1.23
N LEU A 73 -2.64 -7.41 1.61
CA LEU A 73 -3.11 -6.06 1.92
C LEU A 73 -2.36 -5.49 3.12
N LEU A 74 -2.16 -6.30 4.15
CA LEU A 74 -1.33 -5.93 5.31
C LEU A 74 0.11 -5.61 4.90
N LEU A 75 0.69 -6.37 3.96
CA LEU A 75 2.04 -6.10 3.45
C LEU A 75 2.12 -4.75 2.73
N ILE A 76 1.11 -4.40 1.92
CA ILE A 76 1.02 -3.10 1.24
C ILE A 76 0.98 -1.95 2.26
N ILE A 77 0.23 -2.12 3.36
CA ILE A 77 0.09 -1.09 4.41
C ILE A 77 1.39 -0.91 5.21
N ILE A 78 2.10 -1.99 5.54
CA ILE A 78 3.31 -1.95 6.37
C ILE A 78 4.55 -1.49 5.59
N ALA A 79 4.61 -1.75 4.29
CA ALA A 79 5.78 -1.44 3.47
C ALA A 79 6.21 0.04 3.50
N PRO A 80 5.32 1.05 3.37
CA PRO A 80 5.67 2.46 3.49
C PRO A 80 6.36 2.82 4.81
N VAL A 81 5.91 2.24 5.92
CA VAL A 81 6.49 2.47 7.25
C VAL A 81 7.95 2.02 7.27
N LEU A 82 8.25 0.84 6.73
CA LEU A 82 9.61 0.32 6.63
C LEU A 82 10.51 1.18 5.72
N ILE A 83 9.96 1.64 4.59
CA ILE A 83 10.68 2.52 3.67
C ILE A 83 11.03 3.85 4.34
N ILE A 84 10.07 4.48 5.03
CA ILE A 84 10.29 5.75 5.74
C ILE A 84 11.37 5.58 6.83
N ILE A 85 11.30 4.53 7.64
CA ILE A 85 12.32 4.22 8.64
C ILE A 85 13.70 4.09 7.99
N GLY A 86 13.77 3.40 6.85
CA GLY A 86 15.00 3.24 6.07
C GLY A 86 15.57 4.56 5.55
N ILE A 87 14.72 5.43 4.99
CA ILE A 87 15.08 6.77 4.51
C ILE A 87 15.60 7.64 5.65
N VAL A 88 14.85 7.74 6.75
CA VAL A 88 15.23 8.51 7.94
C VAL A 88 16.59 8.04 8.46
N LYS A 89 16.78 6.73 8.60
CA LYS A 89 18.05 6.16 9.05
C LYS A 89 19.21 6.47 8.10
N CYS A 90 18.96 6.47 6.79
CA CYS A 90 19.95 6.83 5.78
C CYS A 90 20.35 8.32 5.88
N LEU A 91 19.37 9.22 6.04
CA LEU A 91 19.58 10.65 6.18
C LEU A 91 20.32 11.00 7.48
N CYS A 92 19.93 10.41 8.61
CA CYS A 92 20.60 10.64 9.90
C CYS A 92 22.05 10.13 9.90
N THR A 93 22.32 9.01 9.21
CA THR A 93 23.69 8.49 9.09
C THR A 93 24.55 9.41 8.21
N LYS A 94 23.99 9.92 7.10
CA LYS A 94 24.68 10.87 6.22
C LYS A 94 24.98 12.20 6.91
N ARG A 95 24.06 12.74 7.71
CA ARG A 95 24.29 13.97 8.50
C ARG A 95 25.40 13.81 9.52
N ARG A 96 25.37 12.74 10.33
CA ARG A 96 26.43 12.49 11.33
C ARG A 96 27.83 12.40 10.73
N PHE A 97 27.96 11.87 9.51
CA PHE A 97 29.24 11.86 8.81
C PHE A 97 29.71 13.27 8.44
N LYS A 98 28.80 14.10 7.93
CA LYS A 98 29.09 15.49 7.54
C LYS A 98 29.43 16.41 8.73
N ASP A 99 28.85 16.16 9.91
CA ASP A 99 29.11 16.95 11.12
C ASP A 99 30.41 16.53 11.85
N SER A 100 31.12 15.51 11.34
CA SER A 100 32.38 14.99 11.91
C SER A 100 33.63 15.37 11.09
N GLU A 101 33.46 16.11 9.99
CA GLU A 101 34.52 16.75 9.18
C GLU A 101 34.64 18.24 9.57
#